data_AF-A0A8T3ZNM4-F1
#
_entry.id   AF-A0A8T3ZNM4-F1
#
_cell.length_a   1.000
_cell.length_b   1.000
_cell.length_c   1.000
_cell.angle_alpha   90.00
_cell.angle_beta   90.00
_cell.angle_gamma   90.00
#
_symmetry.space_group_name_H-M   'P 1'
#
loop_
_entity.id
_entity.type
_entity.pdbx_description
1 polymer ?
#
loop_
_entity_poly.entity_id
_entity_poly.type
_entity_poly.pdbx_seq_one_letter_code
_entity_poly.pdbx_strand_id
1 'polypeptide(L)'
;VIKIWFTVQERAAKIPQNKRSLAVLALDEFQKIKDLNIITSILSQARSYNLGLILSHQNLAQISSELLQTIVGNTGTQIYGHVSGIDAAKIAKIIDPQFAPDLEDQLVSQPDFVFTMKMRASPGQEQPIPVQFVANSPLPLLLSEEESEKFIQSMKEKYGLKEQNLVSSFIAKEEHSTKWLKQLGVEFPTKEKWQIMLHLKDNTANLSEIVEETKSEDRDKTASIVSEMYSSRLISIARSRLHGKIKENYYTVSNSARANYFPDDFSEIGTASDIHEVATSAFSHYLEKKFFVAIARQEIKSSVLRTDLAAYDYETQSPISVEIESESEVSSHPEQVKQNMTKWQDLGFSKCHVWSRAYQIKRIHESLEPTIIDRVEVFLI
;
A
#
# COMPACT_ATOMS: atom_id res chain seq x y z
N VAL A 1 -1.24 10.73 -8.98
CA VAL A 1 -1.95 9.59 -9.62
C VAL A 1 -3.13 9.11 -8.78
N ILE A 2 -2.93 8.81 -7.49
CA ILE A 2 -3.98 8.39 -6.54
C ILE A 2 -5.25 9.27 -6.59
N LYS A 3 -5.08 10.59 -6.46
CA LYS A 3 -6.18 11.57 -6.59
C LYS A 3 -7.00 11.45 -7.88
N ILE A 4 -6.33 11.18 -9.01
CA ILE A 4 -7.01 11.02 -10.30
C ILE A 4 -7.80 9.72 -10.32
N TRP A 5 -7.23 8.65 -9.77
CA TRP A 5 -7.90 7.35 -9.68
C TRP A 5 -9.22 7.42 -8.90
N PHE A 6 -9.22 8.05 -7.72
CA PHE A 6 -10.46 8.23 -6.95
C PHE A 6 -11.47 9.13 -7.65
N THR A 7 -11.00 10.19 -8.32
CA THR A 7 -11.89 11.05 -9.12
C THR A 7 -12.61 10.25 -10.21
N VAL A 8 -11.91 9.30 -10.83
CA VAL A 8 -12.49 8.40 -11.84
C VAL A 8 -13.52 7.45 -11.21
N GLN A 9 -13.25 6.91 -10.03
CA GLN A 9 -14.19 6.05 -9.30
C GLN A 9 -15.46 6.81 -8.88
N GLU A 10 -15.33 8.03 -8.36
CA GLU A 10 -16.49 8.88 -8.04
C GLU A 10 -17.35 9.17 -9.26
N ARG A 11 -16.70 9.53 -10.38
CA ARG A 11 -17.38 9.73 -11.66
C ARG A 11 -18.19 8.50 -12.04
N ALA A 12 -17.64 7.32 -11.82
CA ALA A 12 -18.30 6.07 -12.15
C ALA A 12 -19.48 5.72 -11.24
N ALA A 13 -19.42 6.12 -9.97
CA ALA A 13 -20.53 5.99 -9.03
C ALA A 13 -21.71 6.91 -9.38
N LYS A 14 -21.43 8.12 -9.91
CA LYS A 14 -22.45 9.13 -10.24
C LYS A 14 -23.03 8.99 -11.64
N ILE A 15 -22.26 8.44 -12.59
CA ILE A 15 -22.63 8.40 -14.02
C ILE A 15 -22.65 6.94 -14.49
N PRO A 16 -23.77 6.44 -15.06
CA PRO A 16 -23.82 5.10 -15.66
C PRO A 16 -22.85 4.93 -16.83
N GLN A 17 -22.33 3.71 -17.03
CA GLN A 17 -21.24 3.42 -17.99
C GLN A 17 -21.51 3.93 -19.42
N ASN A 18 -22.72 3.72 -19.92
CA ASN A 18 -23.14 4.14 -21.27
C ASN A 18 -23.22 5.67 -21.46
N LYS A 19 -23.18 6.44 -20.37
CA LYS A 19 -23.20 7.92 -20.38
C LYS A 19 -21.87 8.54 -19.98
N ARG A 20 -20.84 7.75 -19.65
CA ARG A 20 -19.52 8.25 -19.25
C ARG A 20 -18.70 8.63 -20.48
N SER A 21 -18.21 9.87 -20.53
CA SER A 21 -17.19 10.27 -21.51
C SER A 21 -15.85 9.57 -21.23
N LEU A 22 -15.10 9.26 -22.29
CA LEU A 22 -13.74 8.73 -22.17
C LEU A 22 -12.86 9.74 -21.44
N ALA A 23 -12.18 9.30 -20.38
CA ALA A 23 -11.05 10.03 -19.80
C ALA A 23 -9.76 9.34 -20.23
N VAL A 24 -8.71 10.12 -20.49
CA VAL A 24 -7.38 9.59 -20.81
C VAL A 24 -6.39 10.11 -19.77
N LEU A 25 -5.67 9.20 -19.13
CA LEU A 25 -4.56 9.52 -18.24
C LEU A 25 -3.25 9.21 -18.96
N ALA A 26 -2.54 10.25 -19.35
CA ALA A 26 -1.19 10.14 -19.90
C ALA A 26 -0.17 10.32 -18.78
N LEU A 27 0.70 9.34 -18.59
CA LEU A 27 1.77 9.33 -17.60
C LEU A 27 3.09 9.17 -18.33
N ASP A 28 3.83 10.27 -18.40
CA ASP A 28 5.21 10.25 -18.89
C ASP A 28 6.18 9.86 -17.79
N GLU A 29 7.18 9.05 -18.14
CA GLU A 29 8.14 8.46 -17.20
C GLU A 29 7.44 7.83 -15.99
N PHE A 30 6.43 6.99 -16.24
CA PHE A 30 5.52 6.51 -15.19
C PHE A 30 6.23 5.79 -14.04
N GLN A 31 7.40 5.21 -14.29
CA GLN A 31 8.21 4.53 -13.29
C GLN A 31 8.72 5.47 -12.17
N LYS A 32 8.67 6.79 -12.37
CA LYS A 32 8.97 7.79 -11.32
C LYS A 32 7.87 7.93 -10.26
N ILE A 33 6.71 7.31 -10.46
CA ILE A 33 5.61 7.34 -9.50
C ILE A 33 5.98 6.47 -8.28
N LYS A 34 5.87 7.04 -7.08
CA LYS A 34 6.27 6.38 -5.82
C LYS A 34 5.54 5.04 -5.56
N ASP A 35 4.25 4.97 -5.89
CA ASP A 35 3.39 3.81 -5.61
C ASP A 35 3.01 3.07 -6.90
N LEU A 36 3.96 2.39 -7.54
CA LEU A 36 3.70 1.72 -8.83
C LEU A 36 2.57 0.68 -8.77
N ASN A 37 2.29 0.11 -7.59
CA ASN A 37 1.21 -0.86 -7.38
C ASN A 37 -0.17 -0.28 -7.72
N ILE A 38 -0.39 1.04 -7.59
CA ILE A 38 -1.67 1.63 -7.98
C ILE A 38 -1.90 1.55 -9.49
N ILE A 39 -0.84 1.57 -10.30
CA ILE A 39 -0.93 1.48 -11.75
C ILE A 39 -1.48 0.10 -12.15
N THR A 40 -1.04 -0.96 -11.46
CA THR A 40 -1.59 -2.32 -11.60
C THR A 40 -3.09 -2.38 -11.33
N SER A 41 -3.53 -1.76 -10.22
CA SER A 41 -4.95 -1.70 -9.86
C SER A 41 -5.76 -0.90 -10.88
N ILE A 42 -5.23 0.25 -11.33
CA ILE A 42 -5.86 1.08 -12.35
C ILE A 42 -6.00 0.29 -13.66
N LEU A 43 -4.92 -0.30 -14.17
CA LEU A 43 -4.92 -1.02 -15.45
C LEU A 43 -5.93 -2.17 -15.49
N SER A 44 -6.07 -2.91 -14.37
CA SER A 44 -7.02 -4.02 -14.26
C SER A 44 -8.49 -3.56 -14.31
N GLN A 45 -8.78 -2.32 -13.92
CA GLN A 45 -10.15 -1.81 -13.76
C GLN A 45 -10.51 -0.67 -14.74
N ALA A 46 -9.53 -0.06 -15.42
CA ALA A 46 -9.72 1.16 -16.20
C ALA A 46 -10.83 1.05 -17.25
N ARG A 47 -10.99 -0.12 -17.87
CA ARG A 47 -12.05 -0.39 -18.86
C ARG A 47 -13.46 -0.21 -18.30
N SER A 48 -13.73 -0.70 -17.08
CA SER A 48 -15.06 -0.57 -16.45
C SER A 48 -15.40 0.89 -16.15
N TYR A 49 -14.37 1.73 -15.97
CA TYR A 49 -14.50 3.15 -15.67
C TYR A 49 -14.47 4.07 -16.88
N ASN A 50 -14.39 3.54 -18.11
CA ASN A 50 -14.15 4.31 -19.34
C ASN A 50 -12.94 5.26 -19.20
N LEU A 51 -11.85 4.70 -18.67
CA LEU A 51 -10.55 5.35 -18.50
C LEU A 51 -9.55 4.67 -19.45
N GLY A 52 -8.90 5.46 -20.31
CA GLY A 52 -7.74 5.05 -21.10
C GLY A 52 -6.46 5.48 -20.40
N LEU A 53 -5.41 4.67 -20.53
CA LEU A 53 -4.08 4.99 -20.02
C LEU A 53 -3.09 5.05 -21.17
N ILE A 54 -2.22 6.04 -21.14
CA ILE A 54 -1.03 6.14 -21.99
C ILE A 54 0.15 6.19 -21.05
N LEU A 55 1.02 5.17 -21.12
CA LEU A 55 2.18 5.04 -20.26
C LEU A 55 3.44 5.09 -21.13
N SER A 56 4.38 5.98 -20.83
CA SER A 56 5.72 6.00 -21.45
C SER A 56 6.81 5.81 -20.42
N HIS A 57 7.86 5.10 -20.83
CA HIS A 57 9.09 4.91 -20.06
C HIS A 57 10.26 4.66 -21.02
N GLN A 58 11.48 4.93 -20.56
CA GLN A 58 12.70 4.75 -21.36
C GLN A 58 13.58 3.58 -20.91
N ASN A 59 13.40 3.07 -19.68
CA ASN A 59 14.29 2.05 -19.10
C ASN A 59 13.50 0.99 -18.33
N LEU A 60 13.64 -0.28 -18.68
CA LEU A 60 12.96 -1.38 -17.98
C LEU A 60 13.61 -1.75 -16.65
N ALA A 61 14.87 -1.37 -16.38
CA ALA A 61 15.56 -1.71 -15.13
C ALA A 61 14.90 -1.11 -13.88
N GLN A 62 14.09 -0.06 -14.04
CA GLN A 62 13.34 0.58 -12.95
C GLN A 62 11.97 -0.05 -12.72
N ILE A 63 11.59 -1.04 -13.52
CA ILE A 63 10.29 -1.70 -13.48
C ILE A 63 10.51 -3.16 -13.06
N SER A 64 9.82 -3.59 -12.00
CA SER A 64 9.89 -4.99 -11.58
C SER A 64 9.31 -5.91 -12.66
N SER A 65 9.81 -7.15 -12.75
CA SER A 65 9.32 -8.12 -13.75
C SER A 65 7.82 -8.38 -13.63
N GLU A 66 7.28 -8.41 -12.41
CA GLU A 66 5.85 -8.59 -12.13
C GLU A 66 5.01 -7.42 -12.64
N LEU A 67 5.46 -6.18 -12.39
CA LEU A 67 4.80 -4.98 -12.87
C LEU A 67 4.83 -4.92 -14.39
N LEU A 68 5.96 -5.26 -15.01
CA LEU A 68 6.09 -5.32 -16.46
C LEU A 68 5.11 -6.33 -17.06
N GLN A 69 5.01 -7.55 -16.50
CA GLN A 69 4.04 -8.55 -16.95
C GLN A 69 2.60 -8.06 -16.82
N THR A 70 2.27 -7.38 -15.72
CA THR A 70 0.95 -6.79 -15.50
C THR A 70 0.63 -5.74 -16.56
N ILE A 71 1.56 -4.83 -16.84
CA ILE A 71 1.38 -3.76 -17.83
C ILE A 71 1.20 -4.38 -19.21
N VAL A 72 2.09 -5.30 -19.60
CA VAL A 72 2.03 -5.99 -20.90
C VAL A 72 0.73 -6.77 -21.04
N GLY A 73 0.26 -7.44 -19.98
CA GLY A 73 -0.97 -8.22 -20.00
C GLY A 73 -2.23 -7.36 -20.12
N ASN A 74 -2.22 -6.14 -19.59
CA ASN A 74 -3.40 -5.25 -19.59
C ASN A 74 -3.42 -4.22 -20.73
N THR A 75 -2.28 -3.97 -21.38
CA THR A 75 -2.17 -3.05 -22.53
C THR A 75 -2.67 -3.71 -23.82
N GLY A 76 -3.62 -3.03 -24.47
CA GLY A 76 -4.16 -3.50 -25.76
C GLY A 76 -3.24 -3.16 -26.94
N THR A 77 -2.54 -2.03 -26.86
CA THR A 77 -1.63 -1.54 -27.89
C THR A 77 -0.30 -1.18 -27.23
N GLN A 78 0.78 -1.65 -27.82
CA GLN A 78 2.16 -1.41 -27.38
C GLN A 78 2.94 -0.86 -28.57
N ILE A 79 3.73 0.19 -28.34
CA ILE A 79 4.52 0.87 -29.36
C ILE A 79 5.95 0.96 -28.84
N TYR A 80 6.89 0.46 -29.63
CA TYR A 80 8.30 0.36 -29.28
C TYR A 80 9.12 1.19 -30.27
N GLY A 81 9.88 2.16 -29.74
CA GLY A 81 10.87 2.93 -30.49
C GLY A 81 12.19 2.16 -30.62
N HIS A 82 13.28 2.89 -30.84
CA HIS A 82 14.63 2.35 -30.74
C HIS A 82 14.89 1.81 -29.33
N VAL A 83 15.31 0.55 -29.21
CA VAL A 83 15.66 -0.09 -27.93
C VAL A 83 16.98 -0.83 -28.07
N SER A 84 17.88 -0.65 -27.12
CA SER A 84 19.22 -1.24 -27.15
C SER A 84 19.51 -2.13 -25.92
N GLY A 85 20.51 -3.00 -26.04
CA GLY A 85 21.04 -3.79 -24.94
C GLY A 85 20.06 -4.84 -24.38
N ILE A 86 20.09 -5.05 -23.06
CA ILE A 86 19.34 -6.10 -22.37
C ILE A 86 17.82 -5.94 -22.52
N ASP A 87 17.34 -4.71 -22.73
CA ASP A 87 15.92 -4.42 -22.86
C ASP A 87 15.37 -4.87 -24.22
N ALA A 88 16.18 -4.84 -25.29
CA ALA A 88 15.78 -5.31 -26.61
C ALA A 88 15.42 -6.80 -26.60
N ALA A 89 16.28 -7.65 -26.02
CA ALA A 89 16.03 -9.08 -25.88
C ALA A 89 14.75 -9.41 -25.09
N LYS A 90 14.46 -8.62 -24.05
CA LYS A 90 13.23 -8.78 -23.24
C LYS A 90 11.99 -8.38 -24.03
N ILE A 91 12.04 -7.23 -24.68
CA ILE A 91 10.93 -6.70 -25.47
C ILE A 91 10.65 -7.59 -26.69
N ALA A 92 11.67 -8.09 -27.36
CA ALA A 92 11.50 -9.01 -28.48
C ALA A 92 10.69 -10.26 -28.10
N LYS A 93 10.98 -10.86 -26.94
CA LYS A 93 10.19 -11.96 -26.37
C LYS A 93 8.77 -11.56 -26.00
N ILE A 94 8.56 -10.31 -25.58
CA ILE A 94 7.21 -9.78 -25.29
C ILE A 94 6.43 -9.61 -26.60
N ILE A 95 7.08 -9.11 -27.66
CA ILE A 95 6.44 -8.86 -28.95
C ILE A 95 6.00 -10.20 -29.57
N ASP A 96 6.97 -11.08 -29.85
CA ASP A 96 6.72 -12.43 -30.34
C ASP A 96 7.90 -13.36 -29.95
N PRO A 97 7.68 -14.33 -29.04
CA PRO A 97 8.73 -15.28 -28.66
C PRO A 97 9.32 -16.09 -29.82
N GLN A 98 8.55 -16.33 -30.89
CA GLN A 98 8.99 -17.17 -32.02
C GLN A 98 10.02 -16.45 -32.90
N PHE A 99 9.88 -15.12 -33.02
CA PHE A 99 10.75 -14.28 -33.83
C PHE A 99 11.66 -13.40 -32.96
N ALA A 100 11.88 -13.77 -31.70
CA ALA A 100 12.61 -12.94 -30.75
C ALA A 100 14.03 -12.55 -31.21
N PRO A 101 14.86 -13.43 -31.82
CA PRO A 101 16.17 -13.03 -32.32
C PRO A 101 16.09 -11.95 -33.41
N ASP A 102 15.22 -12.15 -34.40
CA ASP A 102 15.05 -11.20 -35.51
C ASP A 102 14.47 -9.86 -35.02
N LEU A 103 13.53 -9.91 -34.07
CA LEU A 103 12.94 -8.73 -33.45
C LEU A 103 13.94 -7.97 -32.58
N GLU A 104 14.85 -8.66 -31.90
CA GLU A 104 15.92 -8.02 -31.11
C GLU A 104 16.84 -7.21 -32.03
N ASP A 105 17.35 -7.83 -33.10
CA ASP A 105 18.19 -7.15 -34.09
C ASP A 105 17.45 -5.98 -34.76
N GLN A 106 16.16 -6.17 -35.06
CA GLN A 106 15.29 -5.14 -35.62
C GLN A 106 15.11 -3.95 -34.67
N LEU A 107 14.87 -4.18 -33.39
CA LEU A 107 14.66 -3.11 -32.40
C LEU A 107 15.94 -2.31 -32.14
N VAL A 108 17.08 -3.00 -32.12
CA VAL A 108 18.41 -2.38 -31.95
C VAL A 108 18.80 -1.55 -33.16
N SER A 109 18.45 -1.98 -34.37
CA SER A 109 18.75 -1.25 -35.61
C SER A 109 17.67 -0.25 -36.01
N GLN A 110 16.56 -0.17 -35.26
CA GLN A 110 15.43 0.70 -35.58
C GLN A 110 15.86 2.18 -35.54
N PRO A 111 15.65 2.95 -36.63
CA PRO A 111 15.92 4.38 -36.65
C PRO A 111 14.97 5.19 -35.77
N ASP A 112 15.36 6.42 -35.43
CA ASP A 112 14.47 7.38 -34.79
C ASP A 112 13.20 7.58 -35.63
N PHE A 113 12.07 7.75 -34.93
CA PHE A 113 10.74 7.89 -35.51
C PHE A 113 10.20 6.69 -36.29
N VAL A 114 10.94 5.59 -36.40
CA VAL A 114 10.39 4.29 -36.76
C VAL A 114 9.91 3.62 -35.48
N PHE A 115 8.76 2.94 -35.54
CA PHE A 115 8.16 2.28 -34.39
C PHE A 115 7.64 0.89 -34.76
N THR A 116 7.84 -0.08 -33.87
CA THR A 116 7.20 -1.41 -33.93
C THR A 116 5.98 -1.42 -33.02
N MET A 117 4.82 -1.74 -33.57
CA MET A 117 3.55 -1.84 -32.85
C MET A 117 3.10 -3.29 -32.68
N LYS A 118 2.71 -3.64 -31.46
CA LYS A 118 1.97 -4.86 -31.15
C LYS A 118 0.56 -4.52 -30.68
N MET A 119 -0.42 -5.24 -31.22
CA MET A 119 -1.81 -5.17 -30.77
C MET A 119 -2.24 -6.50 -30.17
N ARG A 120 -2.98 -6.48 -29.07
CA ARG A 120 -3.52 -7.68 -28.44
C ARG A 120 -4.71 -8.22 -29.26
N ALA A 121 -4.74 -9.52 -29.52
CA ALA A 121 -5.92 -10.17 -30.08
C ALA A 121 -7.15 -10.06 -29.16
N SER A 122 -8.32 -9.93 -29.78
CA SER A 122 -9.59 -10.14 -29.07
C SER A 122 -9.73 -11.62 -28.66
N PRO A 123 -10.49 -11.94 -27.60
CA PRO A 123 -10.74 -13.33 -27.23
C PRO A 123 -11.25 -14.17 -28.41
N GLY A 124 -10.58 -15.29 -28.71
CA GLY A 124 -10.93 -16.18 -29.81
C GLY A 124 -10.45 -15.74 -31.20
N GLN A 125 -9.63 -14.69 -31.31
CA GLN A 125 -8.97 -14.28 -32.55
C GLN A 125 -7.48 -14.65 -32.53
N GLU A 126 -6.89 -14.85 -33.70
CA GLU A 126 -5.45 -15.02 -33.83
C GLU A 126 -4.71 -13.72 -33.49
N GLN A 127 -3.51 -13.87 -32.94
CA GLN A 127 -2.62 -12.76 -32.60
C GLN A 127 -2.19 -12.02 -33.88
N PRO A 128 -2.50 -10.71 -34.02
CA PRO A 128 -2.03 -9.95 -35.16
C PRO A 128 -0.50 -9.90 -35.19
N ILE A 129 0.05 -9.95 -36.40
CA ILE A 129 1.48 -9.78 -36.65
C ILE A 129 1.87 -8.35 -36.24
N PRO A 130 3.02 -8.16 -35.56
CA PRO A 130 3.56 -6.83 -35.28
C PRO A 130 3.75 -6.02 -36.57
N VAL A 131 3.49 -4.73 -36.51
CA VAL A 131 3.63 -3.84 -37.68
C VAL A 131 4.61 -2.72 -37.40
N GLN A 132 5.41 -2.36 -38.39
CA GLN A 132 6.25 -1.16 -38.33
C GLN A 132 5.57 0.02 -39.01
N PHE A 133 5.75 1.21 -38.44
CA PHE A 133 5.31 2.45 -39.03
C PHE A 133 6.33 3.55 -38.78
N VAL A 134 6.32 4.56 -39.66
CA VAL A 134 7.14 5.77 -39.52
C VAL A 134 6.26 6.90 -39.03
N ALA A 135 6.64 7.53 -37.93
CA ALA A 135 6.03 8.75 -37.45
C ALA A 135 6.74 9.96 -38.07
N ASN A 136 5.99 11.02 -38.35
CA ASN A 136 6.62 12.31 -38.65
C ASN A 136 7.23 12.88 -37.35
N SER A 137 8.28 13.68 -37.50
CA SER A 137 8.73 14.53 -36.39
C SER A 137 7.54 15.32 -35.83
N PRO A 138 7.45 15.47 -34.50
CA PRO A 138 6.35 16.20 -33.89
C PRO A 138 6.27 17.58 -34.52
N LEU A 139 5.04 17.99 -34.85
CA LEU A 139 4.79 19.35 -35.32
C LEU A 139 5.35 20.33 -34.28
N PRO A 140 5.90 21.48 -34.71
CA PRO A 140 6.22 22.55 -33.76
C PRO A 140 4.99 22.84 -32.91
N LEU A 141 5.20 23.16 -31.63
CA LEU A 141 4.12 23.46 -30.70
C LEU A 141 3.16 24.46 -31.37
N LEU A 142 1.91 24.02 -31.57
CA LEU A 142 0.89 24.81 -32.28
C LEU A 142 0.52 26.09 -31.52
N LEU A 143 0.86 26.14 -30.22
CA LEU A 143 0.62 27.24 -29.32
C LEU A 143 1.96 27.68 -28.74
N SER A 144 2.17 28.99 -28.67
CA SER A 144 3.18 29.56 -27.79
C SER A 144 2.93 29.20 -26.33
N GLU A 145 3.93 29.36 -25.46
CA GLU A 145 3.77 29.16 -24.01
C GLU A 145 2.62 30.04 -23.47
N GLU A 146 2.55 31.30 -23.90
CA GLU A 146 1.50 32.24 -23.48
C GLU A 146 0.10 31.77 -23.93
N GLU A 147 -0.05 31.29 -25.16
CA GLU A 147 -1.33 30.76 -25.64
C GLU A 147 -1.73 29.46 -24.93
N SER A 148 -0.75 28.61 -24.61
CA SER A 148 -0.97 27.39 -23.84
C SER A 148 -1.46 27.69 -22.43
N GLU A 149 -0.85 28.68 -21.76
CA GLU A 149 -1.27 29.14 -20.43
C GLU A 149 -2.68 29.72 -20.46
N LYS A 150 -2.99 30.60 -21.43
CA LYS A 150 -4.34 31.15 -21.62
C LYS A 150 -5.36 30.06 -21.85
N PHE A 151 -5.03 29.07 -22.68
CA PHE A 151 -5.90 27.92 -22.93
C PHE A 151 -6.15 27.13 -21.65
N ILE A 152 -5.10 26.75 -20.92
CA ILE A 152 -5.22 26.01 -19.64
C ILE A 152 -6.09 26.79 -18.64
N GLN A 153 -5.89 28.10 -18.52
CA GLN A 153 -6.67 28.95 -17.63
C GLN A 153 -8.15 28.97 -18.01
N SER A 154 -8.46 29.12 -19.31
CA SER A 154 -9.84 29.07 -19.81
C SER A 154 -10.52 27.72 -19.53
N MET A 155 -9.78 26.61 -19.63
CA MET A 155 -10.29 25.28 -19.30
C MET A 155 -10.54 25.13 -17.80
N LYS A 156 -9.65 25.65 -16.95
CA LYS A 156 -9.85 25.68 -15.49
C LYS A 156 -11.05 26.52 -15.08
N GLU A 157 -11.31 27.64 -15.74
CA GLU A 157 -12.49 28.47 -15.45
C GLU A 157 -13.80 27.82 -15.88
N LYS A 158 -13.79 27.14 -17.04
CA LYS A 158 -14.98 26.51 -17.61
C LYS A 158 -15.30 25.14 -17.00
N TYR A 159 -14.28 24.34 -16.68
CA TYR A 159 -14.40 22.95 -16.25
C TYR A 159 -13.71 22.63 -14.92
N GLY A 160 -12.87 23.52 -14.41
CA GLY A 160 -12.28 23.36 -13.09
C GLY A 160 -13.35 23.45 -12.00
N LEU A 161 -13.17 22.67 -10.94
CA LEU A 161 -14.06 22.71 -9.78
C LEU A 161 -13.99 24.09 -9.12
N LYS A 162 -15.11 24.82 -9.08
CA LYS A 162 -15.24 26.06 -8.31
C LYS A 162 -15.23 25.81 -6.79
N GLU A 163 -15.53 24.58 -6.36
CA GLU A 163 -15.45 24.17 -4.96
C GLU A 163 -14.13 23.48 -4.66
N GLN A 164 -13.22 24.24 -4.04
CA GLN A 164 -12.03 23.69 -3.38
C GLN A 164 -12.39 22.72 -2.24
N ASN A 165 -13.63 22.74 -1.72
CA ASN A 165 -14.06 22.03 -0.51
C ASN A 165 -14.25 20.52 -0.66
N LEU A 166 -14.70 19.99 -1.80
CA LEU A 166 -14.98 18.54 -1.91
C LEU A 166 -13.69 17.72 -1.98
N VAL A 167 -12.77 18.11 -2.86
CA VAL A 167 -11.50 17.40 -3.05
C VAL A 167 -10.58 17.58 -1.84
N SER A 168 -10.60 18.75 -1.19
CA SER A 168 -9.90 18.94 0.09
C SER A 168 -10.57 18.17 1.24
N SER A 169 -11.90 18.01 1.28
CA SER A 169 -12.56 17.18 2.30
C SER A 169 -12.26 15.68 2.16
N PHE A 170 -12.08 15.18 0.93
CA PHE A 170 -11.69 13.79 0.66
C PHE A 170 -10.19 13.56 0.86
N ILE A 171 -9.32 14.47 0.41
CA ILE A 171 -7.89 14.42 0.72
C ILE A 171 -7.66 14.58 2.23
N ALA A 172 -8.41 15.47 2.90
CA ALA A 172 -8.40 15.56 4.36
C ALA A 172 -8.90 14.26 4.98
N LYS A 173 -9.98 13.64 4.48
CA LYS A 173 -10.44 12.33 4.96
C LYS A 173 -9.42 11.21 4.76
N GLU A 174 -8.64 11.22 3.67
CA GLU A 174 -7.66 10.18 3.35
C GLU A 174 -6.30 10.43 4.02
N GLU A 175 -5.83 11.69 4.09
CA GLU A 175 -4.72 12.10 4.97
C GLU A 175 -5.07 11.82 6.43
N HIS A 176 -6.33 11.99 6.82
CA HIS A 176 -6.82 11.65 8.15
C HIS A 176 -6.87 10.13 8.33
N SER A 177 -7.45 9.34 7.43
CA SER A 177 -7.54 7.87 7.56
C SER A 177 -6.19 7.15 7.45
N THR A 178 -5.15 7.82 6.96
CA THR A 178 -3.77 7.32 6.94
C THR A 178 -2.85 8.02 7.94
N LYS A 179 -3.36 9.01 8.70
CA LYS A 179 -2.58 9.76 9.71
C LYS A 179 -2.07 8.84 10.81
N TRP A 180 -2.82 7.81 11.14
CA TRP A 180 -2.43 6.82 12.14
C TRP A 180 -1.18 6.04 11.75
N LEU A 181 -0.91 5.83 10.44
CA LEU A 181 0.32 5.17 9.98
C LEU A 181 1.57 5.98 10.35
N LYS A 182 1.45 7.31 10.42
CA LYS A 182 2.56 8.19 10.87
C LYS A 182 2.85 8.03 12.37
N GLN A 183 1.93 7.45 13.13
CA GLN A 183 2.13 7.15 14.55
C GLN A 183 2.98 5.89 14.75
N LEU A 184 3.12 5.03 13.74
CA LEU A 184 3.84 3.77 13.89
C LEU A 184 5.35 3.99 13.97
N GLY A 185 5.99 3.35 14.96
CA GLY A 185 7.45 3.25 15.01
C GLY A 185 8.06 2.27 14.00
N VAL A 186 7.20 1.44 13.40
CA VAL A 186 7.57 0.32 12.55
C VAL A 186 6.88 0.41 11.18
N GLU A 187 7.42 -0.30 10.20
CA GLU A 187 6.75 -0.45 8.91
C GLU A 187 5.45 -1.26 9.09
N PHE A 188 4.35 -0.77 8.53
CA PHE A 188 3.06 -1.45 8.59
C PHE A 188 3.08 -2.68 7.66
N PRO A 189 3.00 -3.92 8.20
CA PRO A 189 3.09 -5.12 7.39
C PRO A 189 1.79 -5.40 6.63
N THR A 190 1.87 -6.19 5.56
CA THR A 190 0.66 -6.78 4.97
C THR A 190 0.10 -7.87 5.88
N LYS A 191 -1.16 -8.28 5.66
CA LYS A 191 -1.82 -9.35 6.40
C LYS A 191 -0.99 -10.65 6.39
N GLU A 192 -0.46 -11.02 5.21
CA GLU A 192 0.35 -12.22 5.04
C GLU A 192 1.69 -12.11 5.78
N LYS A 193 2.40 -10.98 5.64
CA LYS A 193 3.66 -10.75 6.36
C LYS A 193 3.44 -10.81 7.88
N TRP A 194 2.35 -10.21 8.37
CA TRP A 194 1.99 -10.23 9.78
C TRP A 194 1.70 -11.65 10.29
N GLN A 195 0.89 -12.42 9.56
CA GLN A 195 0.58 -13.81 9.91
C GLN A 195 1.82 -14.70 9.95
N ILE A 196 2.74 -14.53 8.99
CA ILE A 196 4.02 -15.23 8.98
C ILE A 196 4.84 -14.85 10.22
N MET A 197 4.94 -13.56 10.55
CA MET A 197 5.67 -13.11 11.74
C MET A 197 5.05 -13.65 13.03
N LEU A 198 3.72 -13.64 13.15
CA LEU A 198 3.01 -14.20 14.31
C LEU A 198 3.34 -15.69 14.50
N HIS A 199 3.30 -16.48 13.42
CA HIS A 199 3.62 -17.90 13.47
C HIS A 199 5.09 -18.17 13.87
N LEU A 200 6.00 -17.34 13.34
CA LEU A 200 7.44 -17.45 13.58
C LEU A 200 7.91 -16.78 14.88
N LYS A 201 7.04 -16.10 15.64
CA LYS A 201 7.44 -15.33 16.82
C LYS A 201 8.03 -16.23 17.91
N ASP A 202 7.42 -17.39 18.15
CA ASP A 202 7.85 -18.35 19.17
C ASP A 202 8.40 -19.65 18.58
N ASN A 203 8.38 -19.79 17.25
CA ASN A 203 8.69 -21.04 16.56
C ASN A 203 9.68 -20.83 15.42
N THR A 204 10.23 -21.95 14.93
CA THR A 204 10.96 -21.98 13.65
C THR A 204 10.19 -22.83 12.66
N ALA A 205 9.92 -22.31 11.46
CA ALA A 205 9.16 -23.03 10.45
C ALA A 205 9.85 -23.02 9.08
N ASN A 206 9.72 -24.10 8.31
CA ASN A 206 10.14 -24.17 6.92
C ASN A 206 9.05 -23.58 5.99
N LEU A 207 9.34 -23.48 4.70
CA LEU A 207 8.38 -22.90 3.73
C LEU A 207 7.06 -23.68 3.67
N SER A 208 7.09 -25.01 3.78
CA SER A 208 5.87 -25.83 3.70
C SER A 208 4.96 -25.59 4.89
N GLU A 209 5.53 -25.54 6.09
CA GLU A 209 4.83 -25.23 7.35
C GLU A 209 4.24 -23.81 7.31
N ILE A 210 4.98 -22.84 6.76
CA ILE A 210 4.50 -21.45 6.60
C ILE A 210 3.30 -21.38 5.63
N VAL A 211 3.32 -22.11 4.52
CA VAL A 211 2.22 -22.16 3.55
C VAL A 211 0.96 -22.75 4.18
N GLU A 212 1.12 -23.80 4.98
CA GLU A 212 0.01 -24.46 5.69
C GLU A 212 -0.63 -23.51 6.72
N GLU A 213 0.17 -22.85 7.56
CA GLU A 213 -0.36 -21.92 8.58
C GLU A 213 -1.06 -20.71 7.95
N THR A 214 -0.46 -20.13 6.90
CA THR A 214 -1.03 -18.97 6.22
C THR A 214 -2.27 -19.32 5.39
N LYS A 215 -2.62 -20.62 5.28
CA LYS A 215 -3.71 -21.14 4.43
C LYS A 215 -3.62 -20.62 3.00
N SER A 216 -2.40 -20.45 2.50
CA SER A 216 -2.15 -19.90 1.18
C SER A 216 -2.33 -20.99 0.13
N GLU A 217 -3.20 -20.75 -0.85
CA GLU A 217 -3.39 -21.65 -2.00
C GLU A 217 -2.20 -21.60 -2.97
N ASP A 218 -1.36 -20.57 -2.86
CA ASP A 218 -0.22 -20.32 -3.74
C ASP A 218 1.11 -20.40 -2.97
N ARG A 219 1.79 -21.52 -3.17
CA ARG A 219 3.12 -21.78 -2.59
C ARG A 219 4.18 -20.82 -3.13
N ASP A 220 4.13 -20.46 -4.41
CA ASP A 220 5.15 -19.63 -5.06
C ASP A 220 5.03 -18.16 -4.63
N LYS A 221 3.79 -17.67 -4.46
CA LYS A 221 3.52 -16.37 -3.83
C LYS A 221 4.06 -16.32 -2.40
N THR A 222 3.80 -17.36 -1.61
CA THR A 222 4.29 -17.43 -0.22
C THR A 222 5.82 -17.48 -0.17
N ALA A 223 6.44 -18.24 -1.07
CA ALA A 223 7.90 -18.29 -1.22
C ALA A 223 8.49 -16.90 -1.54
N SER A 224 7.83 -16.15 -2.42
CA SER A 224 8.23 -14.78 -2.79
C SER A 224 8.16 -13.83 -1.59
N ILE A 225 7.08 -13.90 -0.79
CA ILE A 225 6.92 -13.11 0.43
C ILE A 225 8.00 -13.47 1.46
N VAL A 226 8.26 -14.77 1.68
CA VAL A 226 9.32 -15.22 2.61
C VAL A 226 10.69 -14.73 2.14
N SER A 227 10.96 -14.76 0.84
CA SER A 227 12.21 -14.25 0.27
C SER A 227 12.35 -12.74 0.49
N GLU A 228 11.29 -11.97 0.25
CA GLU A 228 11.23 -10.54 0.51
C GLU A 228 11.47 -10.23 2.00
N MET A 229 10.75 -10.89 2.90
CA MET A 229 10.90 -10.74 4.36
C MET A 229 12.32 -11.07 4.84
N TYR A 230 12.96 -12.07 4.23
CA TYR A 230 14.36 -12.39 4.53
C TYR A 230 15.30 -11.27 4.07
N SER A 231 15.10 -10.76 2.86
CA SER A 231 15.90 -9.65 2.30
C SER A 231 15.75 -8.33 3.09
N SER A 232 14.55 -8.04 3.60
CA SER A 232 14.27 -6.87 4.43
C SER A 232 14.65 -7.08 5.90
N ARG A 233 15.22 -8.25 6.24
CA ARG A 233 15.64 -8.64 7.58
C ARG A 233 14.48 -8.70 8.58
N LEU A 234 13.25 -8.93 8.14
CA LEU A 234 12.12 -9.24 9.03
C LEU A 234 12.25 -10.66 9.62
N ILE A 235 12.81 -11.58 8.84
CA ILE A 235 13.08 -12.96 9.26
C ILE A 235 14.54 -13.33 9.01
N SER A 236 15.03 -14.34 9.74
CA SER A 236 16.36 -14.91 9.57
C SER A 236 16.28 -16.43 9.48
N ILE A 237 17.35 -17.05 8.97
CA ILE A 237 17.46 -18.51 8.95
C ILE A 237 17.98 -18.94 10.33
N ALA A 238 17.14 -19.65 11.10
CA ALA A 238 17.52 -20.20 12.40
C ALA A 238 18.41 -21.43 12.24
N ARG A 239 18.07 -22.30 11.29
CA ARG A 239 18.81 -23.53 10.98
C ARG A 239 18.50 -24.00 9.57
N SER A 240 19.40 -24.80 9.00
CA SER A 240 19.17 -25.50 7.74
C SER A 240 19.30 -27.00 7.91
N ARG A 241 18.46 -27.78 7.24
CA ARG A 241 18.59 -29.23 7.15
C ARG A 241 18.90 -29.62 5.70
N LEU A 242 19.73 -30.64 5.52
CA LEU A 242 20.01 -31.23 4.21
C LEU A 242 19.20 -32.52 4.08
N HIS A 243 18.36 -32.59 3.06
CA HIS A 243 17.60 -33.78 2.70
C HIS A 243 18.08 -34.26 1.32
N GLY A 244 19.06 -35.17 1.31
CA GLY A 244 19.76 -35.55 0.08
C GLY A 244 20.56 -34.38 -0.50
N LYS A 245 20.17 -33.90 -1.70
CA LYS A 245 20.78 -32.72 -2.36
C LYS A 245 20.04 -31.41 -2.08
N ILE A 246 18.89 -31.46 -1.40
CA ILE A 246 18.04 -30.29 -1.17
C ILE A 246 18.35 -29.70 0.20
N LYS A 247 18.64 -28.40 0.23
CA LYS A 247 18.81 -27.63 1.47
C LYS A 247 17.48 -27.00 1.85
N GLU A 248 16.95 -27.37 3.00
CA GLU A 248 15.74 -26.82 3.58
C GLU A 248 16.10 -25.82 4.69
N ASN A 249 15.56 -24.61 4.62
CA ASN A 249 15.79 -23.56 5.61
C ASN A 249 14.58 -23.46 6.54
N TYR A 250 14.86 -23.33 7.84
CA TYR A 250 13.89 -22.98 8.86
C TYR A 250 14.08 -21.53 9.26
N TYR A 251 13.01 -20.76 9.15
CA TYR A 251 13.00 -19.32 9.41
C TYR A 251 12.52 -19.03 10.83
N THR A 252 12.93 -17.88 11.36
CA THR A 252 12.41 -17.29 12.60
C THR A 252 12.38 -15.77 12.44
N VAL A 253 11.62 -15.07 13.28
CA VAL A 253 11.65 -13.61 13.32
C VAL A 253 13.04 -13.13 13.71
N SER A 254 13.60 -12.18 12.96
CA SER A 254 14.93 -11.65 13.24
C SER A 254 14.97 -10.90 14.58
N ASN A 255 16.14 -10.75 15.21
CA ASN A 255 16.25 -10.04 16.49
C ASN A 255 15.76 -8.58 16.40
N SER A 256 16.03 -7.90 15.28
CA SER A 256 15.56 -6.53 15.06
C SER A 256 14.05 -6.47 14.87
N ALA A 257 13.46 -7.42 14.13
CA ALA A 257 12.02 -7.47 13.95
C ALA A 257 11.32 -7.87 15.25
N ARG A 258 11.91 -8.75 16.06
CA ARG A 258 11.38 -9.11 17.38
C ARG A 258 11.29 -7.89 18.29
N ALA A 259 12.38 -7.12 18.42
CA ALA A 259 12.37 -5.89 19.22
C ALA A 259 11.33 -4.87 18.76
N ASN A 260 11.09 -4.77 17.44
CA ASN A 260 10.18 -3.78 16.86
C ASN A 260 8.69 -4.20 16.90
N TYR A 261 8.40 -5.47 16.61
CA TYR A 261 7.03 -5.98 16.40
C TYR A 261 6.51 -6.81 17.56
N PHE A 262 7.39 -7.33 18.42
CA PHE A 262 7.05 -8.15 19.58
C PHE A 262 7.87 -7.68 20.81
N PRO A 263 7.72 -6.41 21.23
CA PRO A 263 8.47 -5.87 22.37
C PRO A 263 8.04 -6.55 23.67
N ASP A 264 9.02 -6.88 24.51
CA ASP A 264 8.81 -7.35 25.88
C ASP A 264 8.90 -6.19 26.90
N ASP A 265 9.28 -4.99 26.46
CA ASP A 265 9.37 -3.78 27.27
C ASP A 265 8.36 -2.73 26.79
N PHE A 266 7.59 -2.20 27.73
CA PHE A 266 6.57 -1.18 27.52
C PHE A 266 6.87 0.11 28.30
N SER A 267 8.10 0.26 28.80
CA SER A 267 8.56 1.45 29.53
C SER A 267 8.40 2.75 28.75
N GLU A 268 8.34 2.69 27.42
CA GLU A 268 8.06 3.83 26.54
C GLU A 268 6.63 4.38 26.67
N ILE A 269 5.68 3.59 27.16
CA ILE A 269 4.28 4.01 27.38
C ILE A 269 4.19 4.85 28.65
N GLY A 270 4.79 4.37 29.74
CA GLY A 270 4.88 5.12 30.99
C GLY A 270 5.59 4.35 32.09
N THR A 271 5.86 5.04 33.20
CA THR A 271 6.69 4.54 34.31
C THR A 271 5.90 4.07 35.53
N ALA A 272 4.57 4.15 35.51
CA ALA A 272 3.74 3.67 36.61
C ALA A 272 3.82 2.13 36.71
N SER A 273 3.73 1.60 37.92
CA SER A 273 4.01 0.19 38.22
C SER A 273 3.04 -0.80 37.54
N ASP A 274 1.82 -0.35 37.25
CA ASP A 274 0.74 -1.13 36.65
C ASP A 274 0.73 -1.07 35.11
N ILE A 275 1.42 -0.11 34.48
CA ILE A 275 1.43 0.07 33.01
C ILE A 275 1.98 -1.16 32.30
N HIS A 276 3.05 -1.77 32.81
CA HIS A 276 3.65 -2.93 32.16
C HIS A 276 2.67 -4.12 32.08
N GLU A 277 1.93 -4.39 33.16
CA GLU A 277 0.91 -5.43 33.21
C GLU A 277 -0.23 -5.11 32.23
N VAL A 278 -0.75 -3.88 32.28
CA VAL A 278 -1.85 -3.43 31.42
C VAL A 278 -1.50 -3.50 29.94
N ALA A 279 -0.33 -2.98 29.57
CA ALA A 279 0.17 -3.00 28.20
C ALA A 279 0.39 -4.42 27.70
N THR A 280 0.94 -5.32 28.54
CA THR A 280 1.15 -6.72 28.18
C THR A 280 -0.18 -7.44 27.91
N SER A 281 -1.19 -7.23 28.75
CA SER A 281 -2.53 -7.78 28.54
C SER A 281 -3.18 -7.24 27.27
N ALA A 282 -3.09 -5.93 27.04
CA ALA A 282 -3.61 -5.31 25.83
C ALA A 282 -2.92 -5.85 24.57
N PHE A 283 -1.58 -5.89 24.56
CA PHE A 283 -0.80 -6.39 23.43
C PHE A 283 -1.14 -7.85 23.11
N SER A 284 -1.19 -8.71 24.13
CA SER A 284 -1.54 -10.13 24.00
C SER A 284 -2.95 -10.32 23.42
N HIS A 285 -3.93 -9.51 23.86
CA HIS A 285 -5.29 -9.54 23.34
C HIS A 285 -5.34 -9.32 21.81
N TYR A 286 -4.56 -8.36 21.29
CA TYR A 286 -4.51 -8.10 19.85
C TYR A 286 -3.79 -9.20 19.08
N LEU A 287 -2.70 -9.76 19.63
CA LEU A 287 -2.01 -10.90 19.03
C LEU A 287 -2.92 -12.13 18.91
N GLU A 288 -3.68 -12.45 19.95
CA GLU A 288 -4.64 -13.57 19.95
C GLU A 288 -5.72 -13.41 18.88
N LYS A 289 -6.18 -12.18 18.67
CA LYS A 289 -7.12 -11.81 17.60
C LYS A 289 -6.47 -11.74 16.20
N LYS A 290 -5.16 -11.99 16.08
CA LYS A 290 -4.36 -11.83 14.86
C LYS A 290 -4.40 -10.40 14.29
N PHE A 291 -4.67 -9.41 15.12
CA PHE A 291 -4.61 -8.00 14.72
C PHE A 291 -3.14 -7.57 14.69
N PHE A 292 -2.81 -6.62 13.82
CA PHE A 292 -1.52 -5.94 13.95
C PHE A 292 -1.56 -5.07 15.20
N VAL A 293 -0.45 -5.00 15.93
CA VAL A 293 -0.28 -4.11 17.08
C VAL A 293 1.18 -3.69 17.18
N ALA A 294 1.42 -2.42 17.45
CA ALA A 294 2.77 -1.86 17.65
C ALA A 294 2.75 -0.68 18.61
N ILE A 295 3.89 -0.44 19.27
CA ILE A 295 4.11 0.78 20.06
C ILE A 295 4.20 1.99 19.11
N ALA A 296 3.55 3.09 19.48
CA ALA A 296 3.62 4.32 18.72
C ALA A 296 4.99 5.03 18.89
N ARG A 297 5.47 5.67 17.84
CA ARG A 297 6.80 6.30 17.76
C ARG A 297 6.94 7.47 18.72
N GLN A 298 8.00 7.50 19.53
CA GLN A 298 8.37 8.69 20.30
C GLN A 298 9.25 9.64 19.46
N GLU A 299 8.71 10.75 18.98
CA GLU A 299 9.54 11.92 18.62
C GLU A 299 9.58 12.94 19.77
N ILE A 300 10.72 13.60 19.93
CA ILE A 300 11.12 14.44 21.09
C ILE A 300 10.25 15.71 21.28
N LYS A 301 9.29 16.00 20.41
CA LYS A 301 8.44 17.20 20.51
C LYS A 301 7.19 16.92 21.34
N SER A 302 7.20 17.42 22.58
CA SER A 302 6.16 17.30 23.61
C SER A 302 4.77 17.85 23.26
N SER A 303 4.55 18.37 22.05
CA SER A 303 3.30 19.05 21.67
C SER A 303 2.44 18.29 20.65
N VAL A 304 2.80 17.05 20.28
CA VAL A 304 2.06 16.27 19.28
C VAL A 304 1.23 15.19 19.97
N LEU A 305 -0.09 15.19 19.75
CA LEU A 305 -0.99 14.13 20.21
C LEU A 305 -0.51 12.78 19.65
N ARG A 306 -0.49 11.74 20.50
CA ARG A 306 -0.11 10.36 20.14
C ARG A 306 -0.97 9.35 20.90
N THR A 307 -1.11 8.15 20.36
CA THR A 307 -1.65 6.97 21.06
C THR A 307 -0.51 6.20 21.70
N ASP A 308 -0.78 5.33 22.67
CA ASP A 308 0.27 4.48 23.27
C ASP A 308 0.61 3.29 22.37
N LEU A 309 -0.41 2.52 22.00
CA LEU A 309 -0.32 1.45 21.01
C LEU A 309 -1.25 1.75 19.83
N ALA A 310 -0.86 1.32 18.65
CA ALA A 310 -1.69 1.33 17.46
C ALA A 310 -1.98 -0.11 17.04
N ALA A 311 -3.26 -0.46 16.95
CA ALA A 311 -3.69 -1.77 16.47
C ALA A 311 -4.47 -1.65 15.15
N TYR A 312 -4.47 -2.72 14.36
CA TYR A 312 -5.20 -2.76 13.09
C TYR A 312 -5.84 -4.12 12.87
N ASP A 313 -7.15 -4.10 12.67
CA ASP A 313 -7.93 -5.27 12.27
C ASP A 313 -7.92 -5.40 10.74
N TYR A 314 -7.26 -6.43 10.24
CA TYR A 314 -7.18 -6.70 8.81
C TYR A 314 -8.51 -7.12 8.18
N GLU A 315 -9.43 -7.70 8.94
CA GLU A 315 -10.72 -8.18 8.42
C GLU A 315 -11.70 -7.01 8.25
N THR A 316 -11.78 -6.14 9.25
CA THR A 316 -12.66 -4.95 9.20
C THR A 316 -11.98 -3.72 8.60
N GLN A 317 -10.69 -3.80 8.28
CA GLN A 317 -9.85 -2.70 7.81
C GLN A 317 -9.90 -1.48 8.75
N SER A 318 -9.88 -1.75 10.05
CA SER A 318 -10.14 -0.75 11.07
C SER A 318 -8.88 -0.47 11.90
N PRO A 319 -8.28 0.73 11.79
CA PRO A 319 -7.25 1.19 12.72
C PRO A 319 -7.86 1.54 14.08
N ILE A 320 -7.22 1.09 15.14
CA ILE A 320 -7.63 1.19 16.53
C ILE A 320 -6.55 1.93 17.32
N SER A 321 -6.93 3.04 17.94
CA SER A 321 -6.11 3.72 18.94
C SER A 321 -6.20 2.92 20.22
N VAL A 322 -5.09 2.61 20.86
CA VAL A 322 -5.07 1.85 22.12
C VAL A 322 -4.35 2.68 23.16
N GLU A 323 -5.07 3.02 24.22
CA GLU A 323 -4.59 3.85 25.33
C GLU A 323 -4.45 2.99 26.59
N ILE A 324 -3.33 3.15 27.29
CA ILE A 324 -2.99 2.39 28.49
C ILE A 324 -3.00 3.35 29.67
N GLU A 325 -4.00 3.22 30.54
CA GLU A 325 -4.25 4.19 31.61
C GLU A 325 -3.94 3.58 32.97
N SER A 326 -2.99 4.19 33.69
CA SER A 326 -2.63 3.75 35.04
C SER A 326 -3.70 4.11 36.07
N GLU A 327 -3.82 3.34 37.15
CA GLU A 327 -4.76 3.65 38.25
C GLU A 327 -4.52 5.03 38.85
N SER A 328 -3.25 5.43 38.90
CA SER A 328 -2.82 6.73 39.42
C SER A 328 -3.28 7.89 38.52
N GLU A 329 -3.23 7.71 37.20
CA GLU A 329 -3.63 8.71 36.21
C GLU A 329 -5.14 8.84 36.13
N VAL A 330 -5.86 7.71 36.13
CA VAL A 330 -7.34 7.69 36.21
C VAL A 330 -7.85 8.43 37.45
N SER A 331 -7.13 8.31 38.58
CA SER A 331 -7.52 8.96 39.84
C SER A 331 -7.12 10.43 39.90
N SER A 332 -5.92 10.77 39.44
CA SER A 332 -5.31 12.11 39.66
C SER A 332 -5.56 13.08 38.50
N HIS A 333 -5.74 12.55 37.28
CA HIS A 333 -5.86 13.34 36.05
C HIS A 333 -7.01 12.83 35.15
N PRO A 334 -8.27 12.78 35.64
CA PRO A 334 -9.39 12.23 34.89
C PRO A 334 -9.67 12.98 33.57
N GLU A 335 -9.37 14.29 33.51
CA GLU A 335 -9.49 15.08 32.28
C GLU A 335 -8.46 14.67 31.22
N GLN A 336 -7.25 14.24 31.62
CA GLN A 336 -6.23 13.73 30.70
C GLN A 336 -6.69 12.40 30.09
N VAL A 337 -7.24 11.50 30.91
CA VAL A 337 -7.82 10.22 30.46
C VAL A 337 -8.97 10.46 29.47
N LYS A 338 -9.82 11.46 29.75
CA LYS A 338 -10.90 11.85 28.83
C LYS A 338 -10.35 12.39 27.50
N GLN A 339 -9.26 13.15 27.53
CA GLN A 339 -8.58 13.59 26.31
C GLN A 339 -8.00 12.40 25.52
N ASN A 340 -7.42 11.41 26.21
CA ASN A 340 -6.91 10.19 25.57
C ASN A 340 -8.04 9.38 24.89
N MET A 341 -9.22 9.32 25.51
CA MET A 341 -10.43 8.70 24.94
C MET A 341 -11.00 9.42 23.70
N THR A 342 -10.52 10.62 23.35
CA THR A 342 -11.09 11.44 22.27
C THR A 342 -10.08 11.80 21.18
N LYS A 343 -8.79 11.92 21.51
CA LYS A 343 -7.71 12.31 20.58
C LYS A 343 -7.55 11.37 19.37
N TRP A 344 -8.01 10.12 19.48
CA TRP A 344 -7.96 9.13 18.40
C TRP A 344 -8.63 9.62 17.11
N GLN A 345 -9.64 10.49 17.22
CA GLN A 345 -10.30 11.11 16.08
C GLN A 345 -9.27 11.90 15.28
N ASP A 346 -8.61 12.86 15.92
CA ASP A 346 -7.59 13.71 15.27
C ASP A 346 -6.40 12.92 14.74
N LEU A 347 -6.14 11.73 15.28
CA LEU A 347 -5.01 10.87 14.89
C LEU A 347 -5.33 9.93 13.72
N GLY A 348 -6.58 9.90 13.24
CA GLY A 348 -6.94 9.10 12.08
C GLY A 348 -7.37 7.68 12.36
N PHE A 349 -7.61 7.33 13.62
CA PHE A 349 -8.13 6.02 14.00
C PHE A 349 -9.66 5.96 13.82
N SER A 350 -10.20 4.75 13.71
CA SER A 350 -11.64 4.52 13.56
C SER A 350 -12.38 4.46 14.89
N LYS A 351 -11.67 4.00 15.93
CA LYS A 351 -12.16 3.77 17.29
C LYS A 351 -10.99 3.80 18.28
N CYS A 352 -11.31 3.86 19.56
CA CYS A 352 -10.35 3.83 20.65
C CYS A 352 -10.67 2.70 21.62
N HIS A 353 -9.65 1.97 22.05
CA HIS A 353 -9.73 0.96 23.09
C HIS A 353 -8.90 1.45 24.27
N VAL A 354 -9.49 1.53 25.45
CA VAL A 354 -8.79 1.99 26.65
C VAL A 354 -8.68 0.86 27.65
N TRP A 355 -7.46 0.61 28.10
CA TRP A 355 -7.13 -0.47 29.04
C TRP A 355 -6.71 0.12 30.38
N SER A 356 -7.28 -0.38 31.46
CA SER A 356 -6.89 0.02 32.82
C SER A 356 -7.32 -1.01 33.85
N ARG A 357 -6.73 -0.96 35.04
CA ARG A 357 -7.20 -1.68 36.23
C ARG A 357 -8.23 -0.88 37.03
N ALA A 358 -8.22 0.45 36.89
CA ALA A 358 -9.10 1.32 37.65
C ALA A 358 -10.54 1.26 37.15
N TYR A 359 -11.45 0.75 37.98
CA TYR A 359 -12.88 0.70 37.67
C TYR A 359 -13.49 2.08 37.38
N GLN A 360 -12.92 3.14 37.97
CA GLN A 360 -13.32 4.55 37.78
C GLN A 360 -13.31 4.97 36.32
N ILE A 361 -12.52 4.32 35.46
CA ILE A 361 -12.44 4.62 34.03
C ILE A 361 -13.79 4.48 33.32
N LYS A 362 -14.68 3.61 33.82
CA LYS A 362 -16.06 3.48 33.30
C LYS A 362 -16.88 4.75 33.51
N ARG A 363 -16.73 5.41 34.66
CA ARG A 363 -17.42 6.69 34.92
C ARG A 363 -16.92 7.80 33.99
N ILE A 364 -15.62 7.79 33.67
CA ILE A 364 -15.03 8.73 32.71
C ILE A 364 -15.59 8.46 31.30
N HIS A 365 -15.65 7.20 30.89
CA HIS A 365 -16.24 6.76 29.61
C HIS A 365 -17.72 7.15 29.48
N GLU A 366 -18.51 6.93 30.53
CA GLU A 366 -19.93 7.34 30.59
C GLU A 366 -20.13 8.86 30.52
N SER A 367 -19.09 9.65 30.81
CA SER A 367 -19.11 11.12 30.72
C SER A 367 -18.77 11.66 29.33
N LEU A 368 -18.44 10.79 28.36
CA LEU A 368 -18.13 11.17 26.98
C LEU A 368 -19.40 11.60 26.22
N GLU A 369 -19.20 12.34 25.12
CA GLU A 369 -20.32 12.67 24.24
C GLU A 369 -20.94 11.40 23.63
N PRO A 370 -22.28 11.32 23.46
CA PRO A 370 -22.95 10.14 22.91
C PRO A 370 -22.46 9.72 21.52
N THR A 371 -21.96 10.65 20.73
CA THR A 371 -21.40 10.39 19.40
C THR A 371 -20.03 9.69 19.43
N ILE A 372 -19.34 9.76 20.58
CA ILE A 372 -17.99 9.22 20.80
C ILE A 372 -18.06 7.88 21.54
N ILE A 373 -18.98 7.74 22.50
CA ILE A 373 -19.05 6.60 23.42
C ILE A 373 -19.14 5.25 22.68
N ASP A 374 -19.88 5.17 21.57
CA ASP A 374 -20.06 3.96 20.75
C ASP A 374 -18.77 3.48 20.06
N ARG A 375 -17.76 4.35 19.98
CA ARG A 375 -16.47 4.07 19.36
C ARG A 375 -15.32 4.03 20.36
N VAL A 376 -15.62 4.08 21.66
CA VAL A 376 -14.65 3.90 22.72
C VAL A 376 -15.01 2.63 23.48
N GLU A 377 -14.13 1.64 23.47
CA GLU A 377 -14.31 0.38 24.20
C GLU A 377 -13.38 0.35 25.41
N VAL A 378 -13.91 0.01 26.58
CA VAL A 378 -13.16 -0.02 27.84
C VAL A 378 -12.88 -1.46 28.25
N PHE A 379 -11.60 -1.77 28.44
CA PHE A 379 -11.12 -3.06 28.91
C PHE A 379 -10.61 -2.93 30.33
N LEU A 380 -11.21 -3.70 31.24
CA LEU A 380 -10.75 -3.88 32.60
C LEU A 380 -10.05 -5.23 32.71
N ILE A 381 -8.93 -5.25 33.41
CA ILE A 381 -8.07 -6.42 33.64
C ILE A 381 -7.99 -6.78 35.11
#